data_AF-A0AAU5ARQ7-F1
#
_entry.id   AF-A0AAU5ARQ7-F1
#
_cell.length_a   1.000
_cell.length_b   1.000
_cell.length_c   1.000
_cell.angle_alpha   90.00
_cell.angle_beta   90.00
_cell.angle_gamma   90.00
#
_symmetry.space_group_name_H-M   'P 1'
#
loop_
_entity.id
_entity.type
_entity.pdbx_description
1 polymer ?
#
loop_
_entity_poly.entity_id
_entity_poly.type
_entity_poly.pdbx_seq_one_letter_code
_entity_poly.pdbx_strand_id
1 'polypeptide(L)'
;MSGFIWGVSGSDGDRGVCAMVNSSEGEYGEAEDAVYVPGVDYVAGWRMAAEAADEMNGALRAMGVDEGAVRAVPHSGAHGEPVVWLRPEDARLIARVLRRAR
;
A
#
# COMPACT_ATOMS: atom_id res chain seq x y z
N MET A 1 5.45 -10.58 14.00
CA MET A 1 4.43 -9.58 14.37
C MET A 1 4.97 -8.22 13.96
N SER A 2 4.67 -7.78 12.75
CA SER A 2 5.10 -6.45 12.28
C SER A 2 4.04 -5.44 12.72
N GLY A 3 4.36 -4.64 13.72
CA GLY A 3 3.53 -3.54 14.17
C GLY A 3 3.76 -2.32 13.28
N PHE A 4 2.68 -1.70 12.80
CA PHE A 4 2.73 -0.39 12.15
C PHE A 4 2.78 0.68 13.24
N ILE A 5 3.88 1.42 13.35
CA ILE A 5 3.99 2.55 14.25
C ILE A 5 3.74 3.82 13.44
N TRP A 6 2.72 4.57 13.85
CA TRP A 6 2.50 5.95 13.41
C TRP A 6 3.55 6.83 14.11
N GLY A 7 4.50 7.37 13.35
CA GLY A 7 5.55 8.25 13.89
C GLY A 7 5.42 9.66 13.31
N VAL A 8 5.07 10.63 14.16
CA VAL A 8 5.25 12.05 13.84
C VAL A 8 6.67 12.42 14.28
N SER A 9 7.57 12.64 13.33
CA SER A 9 8.89 13.22 13.64
C SER A 9 8.80 14.74 13.43
N GLY A 10 8.73 15.47 14.54
CA GLY A 10 8.83 16.93 14.55
C GLY A 10 9.75 17.35 15.68
N SER A 11 10.99 17.70 15.36
CA SER A 11 11.84 18.50 16.24
C SER A 11 11.86 19.93 15.72
N ASP A 12 11.31 20.82 16.54
CA ASP A 12 11.31 22.28 16.45
C ASP A 12 10.51 22.97 15.33
N GLY A 13 9.42 23.61 15.79
CA GLY A 13 9.13 25.00 15.41
C GLY A 13 8.40 25.27 14.10
N ASP A 14 8.26 24.33 13.18
CA ASP A 14 7.49 24.55 11.95
C ASP A 14 6.56 23.38 11.62
N ARG A 15 5.40 23.73 11.07
CA ARG A 15 4.21 22.90 10.78
C ARG A 15 4.50 21.40 10.61
N GLY A 16 3.94 20.59 11.51
CA GLY A 16 4.15 19.14 11.57
C GLY A 16 4.03 18.44 10.21
N VAL A 17 5.12 17.80 9.80
CA VAL A 17 5.20 16.96 8.61
C VAL A 17 4.75 15.56 8.99
N CYS A 18 3.68 15.05 8.36
CA CYS A 18 3.36 13.63 8.40
C CYS A 18 4.18 12.93 7.31
N ALA A 19 5.25 12.24 7.70
CA ALA A 19 5.97 11.34 6.81
C ALA A 19 5.55 9.89 7.09
N MET A 20 5.10 9.18 6.06
CA MET A 20 4.99 7.71 6.12
C MET A 20 6.38 7.12 5.89
N VAL A 21 7.15 6.95 6.97
CA VAL A 21 8.46 6.30 6.91
C VAL A 21 8.30 4.82 7.24
N ASN A 22 8.72 3.96 6.31
CA ASN A 22 8.77 2.51 6.54
C ASN A 22 10.14 2.17 7.15
N SER A 23 10.19 1.96 8.46
CA SER A 23 11.41 1.54 9.16
C SER A 23 11.69 0.05 8.92
N SER A 24 12.26 -0.28 7.77
CA SER A 24 13.09 -1.48 7.61
C SER A 24 14.54 -1.04 7.49
N GLU A 25 15.38 -1.45 8.44
CA GLU A 25 16.82 -1.17 8.42
C GLU A 25 17.44 -1.70 7.12
N GLY A 26 17.80 -0.79 6.22
CA GLY A 26 18.40 -1.09 4.93
C GLY A 26 18.38 0.17 4.08
N GLU A 27 19.57 0.69 3.79
CA GLU A 27 19.93 1.59 2.69
C GLU A 27 18.83 2.54 2.20
N TYR A 28 19.00 3.85 2.48
CA TYR A 28 18.17 4.92 1.96
C TYR A 28 18.11 4.86 0.43
N GLY A 29 17.14 4.10 -0.10
CA GLY A 29 16.61 4.32 -1.42
C GLY A 29 16.22 5.79 -1.50
N GLU A 30 16.58 6.42 -2.61
CA GLU A 30 16.48 7.85 -2.81
C GLU A 30 15.16 8.40 -2.24
N ALA A 31 15.25 9.46 -1.45
CA ALA A 31 14.17 10.06 -0.68
C ALA A 31 13.07 10.71 -1.55
N GLU A 32 12.89 10.24 -2.78
CA GLU A 32 11.92 10.75 -3.75
C GLU A 32 10.51 10.17 -3.54
N ASP A 33 10.36 9.05 -2.80
CA ASP A 33 9.06 8.42 -2.57
C ASP A 33 8.22 9.05 -1.43
N ALA A 34 8.72 10.07 -0.73
CA ALA A 34 8.05 10.54 0.50
C ALA A 34 8.18 12.05 0.78
N VAL A 35 8.03 12.91 -0.23
CA VAL A 35 7.80 14.35 0.02
C VAL A 35 6.30 14.62 -0.09
N TYR A 36 5.66 14.98 1.04
CA TYR A 36 4.27 15.44 1.03
C TYR A 36 4.13 16.63 0.05
N VAL A 37 3.24 16.49 -0.92
CA VAL A 37 2.92 17.55 -1.88
C VAL A 37 1.66 18.28 -1.40
N PRO A 38 1.75 19.57 -1.04
CA PRO A 38 0.58 20.34 -0.65
C PRO A 38 -0.48 20.39 -1.76
N GLY A 39 -1.74 20.20 -1.38
CA GLY A 39 -2.88 20.23 -2.33
C GLY A 39 -3.20 18.90 -3.00
N VAL A 40 -2.41 17.85 -2.76
CA VAL A 40 -2.72 16.48 -3.19
C VAL A 40 -3.65 15.80 -2.19
N ASP A 41 -4.74 15.20 -2.68
CA ASP A 41 -5.68 14.45 -1.86
C ASP A 41 -5.26 12.96 -1.74
N TYR A 42 -4.28 12.72 -0.87
CA TYR A 42 -3.82 11.36 -0.56
C TYR A 42 -4.89 10.48 0.06
N VAL A 43 -5.92 11.05 0.71
CA VAL A 43 -6.98 10.28 1.37
C VAL A 43 -7.96 9.75 0.35
N ALA A 44 -8.34 10.57 -0.65
CA ALA A 44 -9.16 10.11 -1.76
C ALA A 44 -8.46 8.98 -2.55
N GLY A 45 -7.18 9.16 -2.87
CA GLY A 45 -6.38 8.11 -3.51
C GLY A 45 -6.35 6.82 -2.69
N TRP A 46 -6.12 6.92 -1.37
CA TRP A 46 -6.07 5.75 -0.49
C TRP A 46 -7.42 5.04 -0.42
N ARG A 47 -8.53 5.80 -0.32
CA ARG A 47 -9.89 5.24 -0.24
C ARG A 47 -10.25 4.46 -1.50
N MET A 48 -9.95 5.01 -2.68
CA MET A 48 -10.17 4.31 -3.94
C MET A 48 -9.33 3.02 -4.02
N ALA A 49 -8.06 3.08 -3.57
CA ALA A 49 -7.22 1.89 -3.50
C ALA A 49 -7.75 0.86 -2.49
N ALA A 50 -8.31 1.30 -1.35
CA ALA A 50 -8.88 0.44 -0.32
C ALA A 50 -10.10 -0.32 -0.83
N GLU A 51 -11.02 0.37 -1.50
CA GLU A 51 -12.19 -0.26 -2.12
C GLU A 51 -11.76 -1.33 -3.15
N ALA A 52 -10.81 -1.00 -4.03
CA ALA A 52 -10.30 -1.95 -5.03
C ALA A 52 -9.56 -3.15 -4.40
N ALA A 53 -8.77 -2.92 -3.35
CA ALA A 53 -8.07 -3.99 -2.63
C ALA A 53 -9.06 -4.93 -1.92
N ASP A 54 -10.11 -4.39 -1.30
CA ASP A 54 -11.14 -5.18 -0.63
C ASP A 54 -11.95 -6.02 -1.61
N GLU A 55 -12.32 -5.45 -2.77
CA GLU A 55 -13.00 -6.19 -3.84
C GLU A 55 -12.11 -7.34 -4.35
N MET A 56 -10.83 -7.07 -4.62
CA MET A 56 -9.88 -8.10 -5.07
C MET A 56 -9.70 -9.22 -4.04
N ASN A 57 -9.50 -8.87 -2.77
CA ASN A 57 -9.37 -9.84 -1.68
C ASN A 57 -10.66 -10.66 -1.52
N GLY A 58 -11.82 -10.02 -1.64
CA GLY A 58 -13.13 -10.69 -1.62
C GLY A 58 -13.30 -11.70 -2.75
N ALA A 59 -12.94 -11.32 -3.99
CA ALA A 59 -13.00 -12.19 -5.15
C ALA A 59 -12.05 -13.40 -5.01
N LEU A 60 -10.81 -13.18 -4.56
CA LEU A 60 -9.84 -14.24 -4.34
C LEU A 60 -10.31 -15.23 -3.27
N ARG A 61 -10.88 -14.72 -2.17
CA ARG A 61 -11.51 -15.55 -1.14
C ARG A 61 -12.66 -16.38 -1.71
N ALA A 62 -13.52 -15.80 -2.54
CA ALA A 62 -14.61 -16.52 -3.20
C ALA A 62 -14.11 -17.63 -4.16
N MET A 63 -12.91 -17.47 -4.72
CA MET A 63 -12.23 -18.50 -5.52
C MET A 63 -11.49 -19.56 -4.68
N GLY A 64 -11.54 -19.47 -3.35
CA GLY A 64 -10.86 -20.40 -2.44
C GLY A 64 -9.36 -20.14 -2.29
N VAL A 65 -8.88 -18.95 -2.66
CA VAL A 65 -7.51 -18.52 -2.39
C VAL A 65 -7.43 -18.03 -0.95
N ASP A 66 -6.53 -18.63 -0.16
CA ASP A 66 -6.33 -18.29 1.25
C ASP A 66 -5.78 -16.86 1.42
N GLU A 67 -6.29 -16.12 2.40
CA GLU A 67 -5.88 -14.73 2.69
C GLU A 67 -4.43 -14.61 3.19
N GLY A 68 -3.87 -15.67 3.77
CA GLY A 68 -2.45 -15.76 4.10
C GLY A 68 -1.57 -15.98 2.86
N ALA A 69 -2.14 -16.47 1.76
CA ALA A 69 -1.42 -16.73 0.52
C ALA A 69 -1.41 -15.52 -0.43
N VAL A 70 -2.41 -14.65 -0.40
CA VAL A 70 -2.49 -13.43 -1.22
C VAL A 70 -3.13 -12.29 -0.44
N ARG A 71 -2.49 -11.12 -0.45
CA ARG A 71 -3.09 -9.91 0.14
C ARG A 71 -2.84 -8.68 -0.73
N ALA A 72 -3.92 -8.14 -1.29
CA ALA A 72 -3.93 -6.80 -1.87
C ALA A 72 -3.89 -5.75 -0.76
N VAL A 73 -2.97 -4.79 -0.86
CA VAL A 73 -2.79 -3.72 0.14
C VAL A 73 -3.00 -2.37 -0.51
N PRO A 74 -3.89 -1.53 0.03
CA PRO A 74 -4.09 -0.19 -0.51
C PRO A 74 -2.94 0.76 -0.14
N HIS A 75 -2.59 1.61 -1.09
CA HIS A 75 -1.57 2.63 -0.95
C HIS A 75 -1.95 3.88 -1.77
N SER A 76 -1.38 5.02 -1.40
CA SER A 76 -1.42 6.25 -2.19
C SER A 76 -0.01 6.54 -2.67
N GLY A 77 0.17 6.63 -3.97
CA GLY A 77 1.48 6.97 -4.52
C GLY A 77 1.90 8.42 -4.26
N ALA A 78 3.07 8.80 -4.76
CA ALA A 78 3.74 10.05 -4.40
C ALA A 78 2.91 11.30 -4.73
N HIS A 79 2.01 11.21 -5.71
CA HIS A 79 1.14 12.30 -6.16
C HIS A 79 -0.34 12.04 -5.84
N GLY A 80 -0.63 11.14 -4.90
CA GLY A 80 -1.99 10.82 -4.45
C GLY A 80 -2.75 9.88 -5.38
N GLU A 81 -2.07 9.27 -6.34
CA GLU A 81 -2.66 8.25 -7.20
C GLU A 81 -3.04 7.01 -6.38
N PRO A 82 -4.20 6.39 -6.66
CA PRO A 82 -4.60 5.16 -6.00
C PRO A 82 -3.75 3.98 -6.50
N VAL A 83 -3.10 3.27 -5.57
CA VAL A 83 -2.23 2.12 -5.89
C VAL A 83 -2.60 0.93 -5.03
N VAL A 84 -2.71 -0.25 -5.64
CA VAL A 84 -2.83 -1.51 -4.92
C VAL A 84 -1.50 -2.26 -5.01
N TRP A 85 -0.88 -2.49 -3.86
CA TRP A 85 0.35 -3.26 -3.76
C TRP A 85 0.05 -4.75 -3.62
N LEU A 86 0.89 -5.53 -4.32
CA LEU A 86 0.92 -6.98 -4.26
C LEU A 86 2.37 -7.42 -4.11
N ARG A 87 2.60 -8.45 -3.31
CA ARG A 87 3.90 -9.11 -3.33
C ARG A 87 4.09 -9.83 -4.67
N PRO A 88 5.31 -9.94 -5.20
CA PRO A 88 5.54 -10.60 -6.49
C PRO A 88 5.00 -12.05 -6.55
N GLU A 89 5.10 -12.81 -5.46
CA GLU A 89 4.55 -14.15 -5.32
C GLU A 89 3.02 -14.17 -5.38
N ASP A 90 2.37 -13.19 -4.75
CA ASP A 90 0.91 -13.02 -4.73
C ASP A 90 0.41 -12.74 -6.16
N ALA A 91 1.05 -11.80 -6.87
CA ALA A 91 0.73 -11.47 -8.26
C ALA A 91 0.87 -12.69 -9.20
N ARG A 92 1.92 -13.51 -9.00
CA ARG A 92 2.12 -14.75 -9.77
C ARG A 92 1.06 -15.81 -9.45
N LEU A 93 0.63 -15.91 -8.19
CA LEU A 93 -0.45 -16.81 -7.79
C LEU A 93 -1.78 -16.39 -8.43
N ILE A 94 -2.14 -15.11 -8.35
CA ILE A 94 -3.33 -14.55 -9.01
C ILE A 94 -3.30 -14.88 -10.51
N ALA A 95 -2.18 -14.63 -11.19
CA ALA A 95 -2.05 -14.92 -12.62
C ALA A 95 -2.26 -16.42 -12.95
N ARG A 96 -1.82 -17.33 -12.07
CA ARG A 96 -2.07 -18.78 -12.23
C ARG A 96 -3.53 -19.14 -12.05
N VAL A 97 -4.22 -18.51 -11.10
CA VAL A 97 -5.64 -18.74 -10.83
C VAL A 97 -6.48 -18.24 -12.01
N LEU A 98 -6.22 -17.03 -12.50
CA LEU A 98 -6.93 -16.46 -13.65
C LEU A 98 -6.77 -17.29 -14.94
N ARG A 99 -5.60 -17.92 -15.15
CA ARG A 99 -5.38 -18.83 -16.29
C ARG A 99 -6.17 -20.13 -16.19
N ARG A 100 -6.56 -20.57 -14.99
CA ARG A 100 -7.35 -21.79 -14.77
C ARG A 100 -8.85 -21.56 -14.83
N ALA A 101 -9.29 -20.32 -14.64
CA ALA A 101 -10.69 -19.93 -14.69
C ALA A 101 -11.18 -19.62 -16.12
N ARG A 102 -10.29 -19.69 -17.13
CA ARG A 102 -10.61 -19.64 -18.56
C ARG A 102 -10.67 -21.04 -19.15
#